data_AF-A0A2H1YKI6-F1
#
_entry.id   AF-A0A2H1YKI6-F1
#
_cell.length_a   1.000
_cell.length_b   1.000
_cell.length_c   1.000
_cell.angle_alpha   90.00
_cell.angle_beta   90.00
_cell.angle_gamma   90.00
#
_symmetry.space_group_name_H-M   'P 1'
#
loop_
_entity.id
_entity.type
_entity.pdbx_description
1 polymer ?
#
loop_
_entity_poly.entity_id
_entity_poly.type
_entity_poly.pdbx_seq_one_letter_code
_entity_poly.pdbx_strand_id
1 'polypeptide(L)'
;MIGTKENAKKRLMYIQKEDYNYLTYNLLLVLKQLKANSIKSSFKDFRKIAYLVHFINTNPKFNSYDKSELSQIYFNAHLKKKIISHLLIILRNRKFIGMSINYTHQSFDIWIIEENIPKDFFDKNFFEFEINNIQSLQSEISRLKVITVKTMVDIIFKKNKIITWEI
;
A
#
# COMPACT_ATOMS: atom_id res chain seq x y z
N MET A 1 -23.35 -20.11 11.39
CA MET A 1 -22.64 -20.38 10.13
C MET A 1 -21.33 -19.62 10.13
N ILE A 2 -20.21 -20.33 10.32
CA ILE A 2 -18.87 -19.76 10.31
C ILE A 2 -18.55 -19.41 8.84
N GLY A 3 -18.62 -18.13 8.49
CA GLY A 3 -18.09 -17.67 7.21
C GLY A 3 -16.60 -18.02 7.17
N THR A 4 -16.21 -18.91 6.25
CA THR A 4 -14.80 -19.24 6.04
C THR A 4 -14.01 -17.97 5.77
N LYS A 5 -12.76 -17.88 6.27
CA LYS A 5 -11.88 -16.70 6.09
C LYS A 5 -11.85 -16.22 4.63
N GLU A 6 -11.90 -17.15 3.67
CA GLU A 6 -11.97 -16.86 2.23
C GLU A 6 -13.23 -16.11 1.80
N ASN A 7 -14.39 -16.46 2.34
CA ASN A 7 -15.64 -15.75 2.07
C ASN A 7 -15.63 -14.34 2.68
N ALA A 8 -14.98 -14.17 3.83
CA ALA A 8 -14.71 -12.84 4.38
C ALA A 8 -13.77 -12.04 3.47
N LYS A 9 -12.70 -12.65 2.93
CA LYS A 9 -11.82 -12.01 1.93
C LYS A 9 -12.62 -11.50 0.75
N LYS A 10 -13.39 -12.39 0.11
CA LYS A 10 -14.13 -12.09 -1.12
C LYS A 10 -15.15 -10.99 -0.88
N ARG A 11 -15.85 -11.01 0.26
CA ARG A 11 -16.79 -9.93 0.65
C ARG A 11 -16.10 -8.60 0.87
N LEU A 12 -14.95 -8.58 1.55
CA LEU A 12 -14.13 -7.37 1.73
C LEU A 12 -13.58 -6.85 0.38
N MET A 13 -13.18 -7.75 -0.52
CA MET A 13 -12.69 -7.39 -1.86
C MET A 13 -13.80 -6.89 -2.80
N TYR A 14 -15.06 -7.27 -2.58
CA TYR A 14 -16.20 -6.82 -3.38
C TYR A 14 -16.55 -5.32 -3.14
N ILE A 15 -16.17 -4.76 -1.98
CA ILE A 15 -16.40 -3.34 -1.61
C ILE A 15 -15.16 -2.47 -1.98
N GLN A 16 -14.49 -2.82 -3.07
CA GLN A 16 -13.17 -2.30 -3.48
C GLN A 16 -13.08 -0.78 -3.70
N LYS A 17 -14.22 -0.07 -3.80
CA LYS A 17 -14.24 1.35 -4.17
C LYS A 17 -13.98 2.32 -3.00
N GLU A 18 -14.26 1.95 -1.75
CA GLU A 18 -14.15 2.86 -0.58
C GLU A 18 -13.70 2.21 0.74
N ASP A 19 -13.39 0.91 0.78
CA ASP A 19 -13.30 0.19 2.05
C ASP A 19 -11.98 0.40 2.81
N TYR A 20 -12.10 1.00 4.01
CA TYR A 20 -11.04 1.14 5.00
C TYR A 20 -10.38 -0.20 5.34
N ASN A 21 -11.12 -1.30 5.35
CA ASN A 21 -10.58 -2.62 5.65
C ASN A 21 -9.61 -3.07 4.56
N TYR A 22 -10.02 -2.97 3.30
CA TYR A 22 -9.18 -3.34 2.15
C TYR A 22 -7.86 -2.55 2.13
N LEU A 23 -7.92 -1.24 2.40
CA LEU A 23 -6.72 -0.41 2.53
C LEU A 23 -5.87 -0.78 3.75
N THR A 24 -6.51 -1.17 4.86
CA THR A 24 -5.81 -1.63 6.08
C THR A 24 -4.98 -2.88 5.80
N TYR A 25 -5.58 -3.90 5.19
CA TYR A 25 -4.88 -5.14 4.85
C TYR A 25 -3.66 -4.87 3.97
N ASN A 26 -3.86 -4.12 2.88
CA ASN A 26 -2.78 -3.77 1.97
C ASN A 26 -1.66 -2.99 2.65
N LEU A 27 -2.01 -1.99 3.46
CA LEU A 27 -1.03 -1.21 4.20
C LEU A 27 -0.20 -2.09 5.13
N LEU A 28 -0.85 -2.91 5.97
CA LEU A 28 -0.16 -3.78 6.93
C LEU A 28 0.70 -4.84 6.22
N LEU A 29 0.21 -5.42 5.13
CA LEU A 29 0.97 -6.37 4.31
C LEU A 29 2.22 -5.73 3.71
N VAL A 30 2.10 -4.52 3.15
CA VAL A 30 3.24 -3.78 2.60
C VAL A 30 4.28 -3.50 3.69
N LEU A 31 3.87 -3.02 4.86
CA LEU A 31 4.80 -2.77 5.97
C LEU A 31 5.50 -4.04 6.44
N LYS A 32 4.75 -5.13 6.60
CA LYS A 32 5.28 -6.44 6.99
C LYS A 32 6.30 -6.94 5.97
N GLN A 33 5.95 -6.93 4.69
CA GLN A 33 6.79 -7.46 3.61
C GLN A 33 8.04 -6.62 3.35
N LEU A 34 7.98 -5.30 3.57
CA LEU A 34 9.13 -4.39 3.49
C LEU A 34 9.97 -4.34 4.78
N LYS A 35 9.61 -5.17 5.78
CA LYS A 35 10.25 -5.20 7.11
C LYS A 35 10.29 -3.82 7.77
N ALA A 36 9.20 -3.06 7.61
CA ALA A 36 9.06 -1.75 8.22
C ALA A 36 8.50 -1.89 9.64
N ASN A 37 9.38 -2.20 10.60
CA ASN A 37 9.03 -2.61 11.96
C ASN A 37 9.56 -1.67 13.06
N SER A 38 10.18 -0.56 12.69
CA SER A 38 10.75 0.41 13.63
C SER A 38 10.90 1.77 12.97
N ILE A 39 11.16 2.81 13.79
CA ILE A 39 11.52 4.15 13.31
C ILE A 39 12.66 4.11 12.29
N LYS A 40 13.73 3.36 12.59
CA LYS A 40 14.92 3.26 11.74
C LYS A 40 14.63 2.53 10.42
N SER A 41 13.76 1.52 10.46
CA SER A 41 13.36 0.74 9.29
C SER A 41 12.03 1.21 8.69
N SER A 42 11.58 2.44 8.96
CA SER A 42 10.25 2.92 8.56
C SER A 42 10.04 2.93 7.04
N PHE A 43 8.80 2.72 6.64
CA PHE A 43 8.33 3.01 5.29
C PHE A 43 8.17 4.51 5.14
N LYS A 44 9.01 5.10 4.30
CA LYS A 44 9.03 6.54 4.06
C LYS A 44 7.84 6.93 3.21
N ASP A 45 7.18 8.03 3.54
CA ASP A 45 6.04 8.58 2.80
C ASP A 45 4.89 7.59 2.55
N PHE A 46 3.93 7.58 3.48
CA PHE A 46 2.75 6.71 3.42
C PHE A 46 1.92 6.85 2.14
N ARG A 47 1.98 8.00 1.43
CA ARG A 47 1.16 8.26 0.25
C ARG A 47 1.45 7.26 -0.88
N LYS A 48 2.64 6.65 -0.87
CA LYS A 48 3.00 5.58 -1.81
C LYS A 48 2.03 4.40 -1.76
N ILE A 49 1.47 4.07 -0.60
CA ILE A 49 0.50 2.99 -0.46
C ILE A 49 -0.68 3.18 -1.42
N ALA A 50 -1.15 4.42 -1.62
CA ALA A 50 -2.29 4.72 -2.48
C ALA A 50 -2.09 4.23 -3.93
N TYR A 51 -0.86 4.33 -4.43
CA TYR A 51 -0.50 3.93 -5.79
C TYR A 51 -0.18 2.44 -5.88
N LEU A 52 0.41 1.86 -4.84
CA LEU A 52 0.81 0.45 -4.83
C LEU A 52 -0.38 -0.51 -4.72
N VAL A 53 -1.45 -0.10 -4.02
CA VAL A 53 -2.61 -0.95 -3.73
C VAL A 53 -3.20 -1.59 -5.00
N HIS A 54 -3.28 -0.87 -6.13
CA HIS A 54 -3.81 -1.50 -7.35
C HIS A 54 -2.91 -2.67 -7.78
N PHE A 55 -1.63 -2.40 -8.02
CA PHE A 55 -0.65 -3.38 -8.50
C PHE A 55 -0.47 -4.59 -7.58
N ILE A 56 -0.60 -4.40 -6.26
CA ILE A 56 -0.54 -5.49 -5.29
C ILE A 56 -1.70 -6.48 -5.46
N ASN A 57 -2.89 -6.01 -5.86
CA ASN A 57 -4.11 -6.82 -5.90
C ASN A 57 -4.51 -7.26 -7.31
N THR A 58 -3.75 -6.87 -8.34
CA THR A 58 -4.07 -7.22 -9.74
C THR A 58 -2.86 -7.78 -10.46
N ASN A 59 -1.89 -6.94 -10.79
CA ASN A 59 -0.68 -7.36 -11.47
C ASN A 59 0.44 -6.34 -11.18
N PRO A 60 1.61 -6.78 -10.69
CA PRO A 60 2.72 -5.90 -10.31
C PRO A 60 3.43 -5.28 -11.52
N LYS A 61 3.33 -5.89 -12.71
CA LYS A 61 4.03 -5.46 -13.92
C LYS A 61 3.33 -4.26 -14.53
N PHE A 62 3.70 -3.06 -14.12
CA PHE A 62 3.06 -1.83 -14.62
C PHE A 62 3.21 -1.64 -16.15
N ASN A 63 4.21 -2.26 -16.79
CA ASN A 63 4.37 -2.24 -18.26
C ASN A 63 3.33 -3.10 -19.02
N SER A 64 2.53 -3.91 -18.32
CA SER A 64 1.49 -4.73 -18.94
C SER A 64 0.15 -4.02 -19.09
N TYR A 65 0.00 -2.84 -18.48
CA TYR A 65 -1.21 -2.03 -18.56
C TYR A 65 -1.12 -1.07 -19.73
N ASP A 66 -2.26 -0.78 -20.34
CA ASP A 66 -2.33 0.28 -21.32
C ASP A 66 -2.31 1.68 -20.66
N LYS A 67 -2.19 2.72 -21.49
CA LYS A 67 -2.13 4.09 -21.00
C LYS A 67 -3.42 4.56 -20.32
N SER A 68 -4.57 4.10 -20.79
CA SER A 68 -5.87 4.45 -20.22
C SER A 68 -6.00 3.85 -18.82
N GLU A 69 -5.65 2.57 -18.68
CA GLU A 69 -5.62 1.86 -17.41
C GLU A 69 -4.68 2.52 -16.41
N LEU A 70 -3.43 2.79 -16.80
CA LEU A 70 -2.47 3.47 -15.92
C LEU A 70 -2.93 4.87 -15.51
N SER A 71 -3.57 5.62 -16.42
CA SER A 71 -4.15 6.93 -16.11
C SER A 71 -5.26 6.81 -15.07
N GLN A 72 -6.15 5.83 -15.23
CA GLN A 72 -7.22 5.58 -14.28
C GLN A 72 -6.69 5.14 -12.91
N ILE A 73 -5.67 4.28 -12.88
CA ILE A 73 -5.00 3.85 -11.64
C ILE A 73 -4.39 5.05 -10.93
N TYR A 74 -3.67 5.92 -11.65
CA TYR A 74 -3.08 7.13 -11.10
C TYR A 74 -4.14 8.07 -10.49
N PHE A 75 -5.23 8.33 -11.23
CA PHE A 75 -6.33 9.17 -10.77
C PHE A 75 -6.99 8.59 -9.51
N ASN A 76 -7.31 7.29 -9.52
CA ASN A 76 -7.91 6.59 -8.38
C ASN A 76 -7.00 6.62 -7.15
N ALA A 77 -5.68 6.46 -7.33
CA ALA A 77 -4.71 6.56 -6.25
C ALA A 77 -4.70 7.97 -5.63
N HIS A 78 -4.86 9.01 -6.44
CA HIS A 78 -4.93 10.39 -5.96
C HIS A 78 -6.14 10.60 -5.03
N LEU A 79 -7.31 10.09 -5.42
CA LEU A 79 -8.54 10.16 -4.61
C LEU A 79 -8.40 9.43 -3.26
N LYS A 80 -7.67 8.30 -3.24
CA LYS A 80 -7.48 7.47 -2.04
C LYS A 80 -6.55 8.09 -0.98
N LYS A 81 -5.75 9.10 -1.32
CA LYS A 81 -4.80 9.72 -0.38
C LYS A 81 -5.47 10.20 0.90
N LYS A 82 -6.62 10.89 0.79
CA LYS A 82 -7.36 11.42 1.95
C LYS A 82 -7.86 10.30 2.87
N ILE A 83 -8.39 9.23 2.28
CA ILE A 83 -8.88 8.06 3.02
C ILE A 83 -7.74 7.38 3.77
N ILE A 84 -6.58 7.20 3.13
CA ILE A 84 -5.40 6.61 3.76
C ILE A 84 -4.90 7.48 4.92
N SER A 85 -4.88 8.81 4.78
CA SER A 85 -4.52 9.70 5.89
C SER A 85 -5.40 9.50 7.12
N HIS A 86 -6.72 9.40 6.94
CA HIS A 86 -7.65 9.10 8.03
C HIS A 86 -7.39 7.71 8.62
N LEU A 87 -7.14 6.72 7.75
CA LEU A 87 -6.84 5.36 8.17
C LEU A 87 -5.58 5.29 9.04
N LEU A 88 -4.53 6.04 8.71
CA LEU A 88 -3.30 6.09 9.51
C LEU A 88 -3.57 6.53 10.95
N ILE A 89 -4.42 7.54 11.13
CA ILE A 89 -4.79 8.03 12.47
C ILE A 89 -5.49 6.93 13.25
N ILE A 90 -6.43 6.22 12.62
CA ILE A 90 -7.16 5.11 13.25
C ILE A 90 -6.21 3.98 13.64
N LEU A 91 -5.33 3.54 12.73
CA LEU A 91 -4.38 2.45 12.99
C LEU A 91 -3.35 2.83 14.06
N ARG A 92 -2.89 4.08 14.07
CA ARG A 92 -1.99 4.60 15.11
C ARG A 92 -2.67 4.62 16.48
N ASN A 93 -3.91 5.13 16.56
CA ASN A 93 -4.66 5.19 17.82
C ASN A 93 -4.93 3.79 18.38
N ARG A 94 -5.12 2.80 17.51
CA ARG A 94 -5.22 1.38 17.87
C ARG A 94 -3.88 0.68 18.09
N LYS A 95 -2.76 1.41 17.97
CA LYS A 95 -1.39 0.93 18.16
C LYS A 95 -0.96 -0.19 17.21
N PHE A 96 -1.60 -0.35 16.05
CA PHE A 96 -1.17 -1.31 15.03
C PHE A 96 0.04 -0.80 14.22
N ILE A 97 0.19 0.51 14.13
CA ILE A 97 1.32 1.16 13.48
C ILE A 97 1.91 2.27 14.35
N GLY A 98 3.19 2.52 14.18
CA GLY A 98 3.84 3.76 14.60
C GLY A 98 3.96 4.73 13.43
N MET A 99 4.08 6.02 13.77
CA MET A 99 4.15 7.11 12.79
C MET A 99 5.08 8.22 13.28
N SER A 100 5.87 8.79 12.37
CA SER A 100 6.72 9.96 12.62
C SER A 100 6.62 10.96 11.48
N ILE A 101 6.69 12.26 11.80
CA ILE A 101 6.71 13.32 10.80
C ILE A 101 8.03 13.25 10.03
N ASN A 102 7.92 13.30 8.70
CA ASN A 102 9.04 13.49 7.80
C ASN A 102 9.01 14.93 7.29
N TYR A 103 9.80 15.80 7.93
CA TYR A 103 9.85 17.23 7.60
C TYR A 103 10.39 17.49 6.19
N THR A 104 11.27 16.63 5.68
CA THR A 104 11.86 16.78 4.34
C THR A 104 10.84 16.60 3.23
N HIS A 105 9.90 15.67 3.39
CA HIS A 105 8.89 15.35 2.37
C HIS A 105 7.48 15.79 2.76
N GLN A 106 7.35 16.56 3.85
CA GLN A 106 6.08 17.03 4.42
C GLN A 106 5.03 15.91 4.49
N SER A 107 5.46 14.76 5.00
CA SER A 107 4.64 13.54 5.03
C SER A 107 4.86 12.78 6.34
N PHE A 108 4.30 11.57 6.43
CA PHE A 108 4.52 10.68 7.54
C PHE A 108 5.24 9.42 7.09
N ASP A 109 6.24 9.04 7.88
CA ASP A 109 6.88 7.74 7.82
C ASP A 109 6.15 6.80 8.80
N ILE A 110 5.94 5.55 8.39
CA ILE A 110 5.13 4.59 9.13
C ILE A 110 5.85 3.25 9.28
N TRP A 111 5.55 2.53 10.37
CA TRP A 111 6.04 1.17 10.61
C TRP A 111 5.01 0.36 11.38
N ILE A 112 5.05 -0.95 11.21
CA ILE A 112 4.15 -1.88 11.89
C ILE A 112 4.58 -2.12 13.33
N ILE A 113 3.60 -2.24 14.23
CA ILE A 113 3.79 -2.71 15.61
C ILE A 113 3.17 -4.10 15.68
N GLU A 114 3.96 -5.10 15.29
CA GLU A 114 3.47 -6.46 15.02
C GLU A 114 2.89 -7.16 16.25
N GLU A 115 3.41 -6.85 17.44
CA GLU A 115 2.93 -7.33 18.73
C GLU A 115 1.44 -7.01 19.01
N ASN A 116 0.91 -5.95 18.40
CA ASN A 116 -0.50 -5.57 18.55
C ASN A 116 -1.41 -6.15 17.46
N ILE A 117 -0.87 -6.91 16.51
CA ILE A 117 -1.64 -7.48 15.40
C ILE A 117 -1.83 -8.98 15.65
N PRO A 118 -3.05 -9.53 15.43
CA PRO A 118 -3.28 -10.97 15.57
C PRO A 118 -2.28 -11.80 14.76
N LYS A 119 -1.71 -12.85 15.38
CA LYS A 119 -0.67 -13.67 14.75
C LYS A 119 -1.11 -14.33 13.44
N ASP A 120 -2.40 -14.63 13.33
CA ASP A 120 -3.02 -15.24 12.16
C ASP A 120 -3.42 -14.23 11.07
N PHE A 121 -3.19 -12.92 11.29
CA PHE A 121 -3.48 -11.89 10.31
C PHE A 121 -2.59 -12.01 9.07
N PHE A 122 -1.30 -12.35 9.23
CA PHE A 122 -0.34 -12.45 8.13
C PHE A 122 -0.24 -13.88 7.56
N ASP A 123 -1.35 -14.62 7.57
CA ASP A 123 -1.39 -15.97 7.02
C ASP A 123 -1.00 -15.97 5.54
N LYS A 124 0.16 -16.58 5.24
CA LYS A 124 0.73 -16.63 3.90
C LYS A 124 -0.19 -17.37 2.94
N ASN A 125 -0.88 -18.40 3.39
CA ASN A 125 -1.77 -19.18 2.53
C ASN A 125 -2.91 -18.31 1.97
N PHE A 126 -3.27 -17.27 2.71
CA PHE A 126 -4.35 -16.37 2.35
C PHE A 126 -3.91 -15.18 1.52
N PHE A 127 -2.68 -14.70 1.72
CA PHE A 127 -2.12 -13.50 1.07
C PHE A 127 -0.97 -13.79 0.11
N GLU A 128 -0.80 -15.05 -0.33
CA GLU A 128 0.31 -15.45 -1.19
C GLU A 128 0.40 -14.60 -2.45
N PHE A 129 -0.74 -14.36 -3.10
CA PHE A 129 -0.83 -13.55 -4.29
C PHE A 129 -0.35 -12.11 -4.05
N GLU A 130 -0.86 -11.45 -3.02
CA GLU A 130 -0.48 -10.07 -2.68
C GLU A 130 0.99 -9.99 -2.24
N ILE A 131 1.47 -10.98 -1.47
CA ILE A 131 2.86 -11.06 -1.01
C ILE A 131 3.80 -11.18 -2.21
N ASN A 132 3.49 -12.06 -3.17
CA ASN A 132 4.28 -12.25 -4.39
C ASN A 132 4.31 -10.97 -5.22
N ASN A 133 3.17 -10.28 -5.37
CA ASN A 133 3.11 -9.00 -6.10
C ASN A 133 3.94 -7.90 -5.41
N ILE A 134 3.92 -7.82 -4.08
CA ILE A 134 4.78 -6.89 -3.34
C ILE A 134 6.26 -7.20 -3.57
N GLN A 135 6.65 -8.47 -3.61
CA GLN A 135 8.03 -8.88 -3.90
C GLN A 135 8.46 -8.49 -5.32
N SER A 136 7.59 -8.71 -6.31
CA SER A 136 7.84 -8.24 -7.68
C SER A 136 8.01 -6.72 -7.75
N LEU A 137 7.14 -5.96 -7.09
CA LEU A 137 7.25 -4.49 -7.03
C LEU A 137 8.55 -4.02 -6.36
N GLN A 138 9.03 -4.72 -5.33
CA GLN A 138 10.32 -4.43 -4.70
C GLN A 138 11.51 -4.62 -5.64
N SER A 139 11.41 -5.60 -6.55
CA SER A 139 12.46 -5.87 -7.54
C SER A 139 12.47 -4.83 -8.67
N GLU A 140 11.30 -4.36 -9.10
CA GLU A 140 11.17 -3.36 -10.16
C GLU A 140 11.42 -1.92 -9.66
N ILE A 141 11.07 -1.64 -8.40
CA ILE A 141 11.21 -0.31 -7.78
C ILE A 141 12.28 -0.37 -6.70
N SER A 142 13.52 -0.07 -7.11
CA SER A 142 14.67 -0.06 -6.19
C SER A 142 14.42 0.83 -4.98
N ARG A 143 14.74 0.30 -3.80
CA ARG A 143 14.57 0.99 -2.51
C ARG A 143 13.13 1.49 -2.29
N LEU A 144 12.11 0.74 -2.74
CA LEU A 144 10.67 1.07 -2.62
C LEU A 144 10.28 1.63 -1.23
N LYS A 145 10.87 1.08 -0.16
CA LYS A 145 10.63 1.54 1.21
C LYS A 145 11.05 2.99 1.47
N VAL A 146 12.13 3.46 0.84
CA VAL A 146 12.80 4.73 1.17
C VAL A 146 12.52 5.83 0.16
N ILE A 147 12.34 5.50 -1.12
CA ILE A 147 12.13 6.52 -2.17
C ILE A 147 10.91 7.40 -1.90
N THR A 148 10.90 8.60 -2.48
CA THR A 148 9.76 9.52 -2.37
C THR A 148 8.56 9.04 -3.18
N VAL A 149 7.37 9.52 -2.85
CA VAL A 149 6.18 9.30 -3.69
C VAL A 149 6.36 9.82 -5.11
N LYS A 150 7.04 10.96 -5.29
CA LYS A 150 7.35 11.54 -6.60
C LYS A 150 8.21 10.60 -7.44
N THR A 151 9.32 10.12 -6.88
CA THR A 151 10.21 9.17 -7.55
C THR A 151 9.46 7.90 -7.97
N MET A 152 8.60 7.38 -7.09
CA MET A 152 7.80 6.20 -7.40
C MET A 152 6.80 6.47 -8.54
N VAL A 153 6.11 7.61 -8.52
CA VAL A 153 5.21 8.00 -9.61
C VAL A 153 5.96 8.18 -10.92
N ASP A 154 7.15 8.78 -10.89
CA ASP A 154 7.97 8.95 -12.08
C ASP A 154 8.34 7.59 -12.70
N ILE A 155 8.69 6.60 -11.85
CA ILE A 155 9.02 5.23 -12.28
C ILE A 155 7.81 4.53 -12.92
N ILE A 156 6.64 4.60 -12.28
CA ILE A 156 5.46 3.83 -12.70
C ILE A 156 4.70 4.51 -13.85
N PHE A 157 4.48 5.83 -13.77
CA PHE A 157 3.53 6.54 -14.64
C PHE A 157 4.25 7.44 -15.65
N LYS A 158 5.21 8.26 -15.22
CA LYS A 158 5.87 9.22 -16.13
C LYS A 158 6.72 8.53 -17.18
N LYS A 159 7.47 7.47 -16.82
CA LYS A 159 8.18 6.62 -17.78
C LYS A 159 7.25 5.98 -18.82
N ASN A 160 6.01 5.70 -18.43
CA ASN A 160 4.94 5.17 -19.30
C ASN A 160 4.12 6.26 -20.02
N LYS A 161 4.63 7.51 -20.06
CA LYS A 161 4.04 8.66 -20.77
C LYS A 161 2.63 9.04 -20.27
N ILE A 162 2.35 8.79 -19.00
CA ILE A 162 1.12 9.24 -18.34
C ILE A 162 1.32 10.66 -17.83
N ILE A 163 0.31 11.52 -18.03
CA ILE A 163 0.31 12.88 -17.49
C ILE A 163 0.10 12.80 -15.97
N THR A 164 1.05 13.33 -15.22
CA THR A 164 1.01 13.37 -13.76
C THR A 164 0.92 14.81 -13.30
N TRP A 165 0.01 15.12 -12.40
CA TRP A 165 -0.06 16.40 -11.69
C TRP A 165 1.09 16.51 -10.68
N GLU A 166 1.39 17.73 -10.20
CA GLU A 166 2.33 17.89 -9.10
C GLU A 166 1.89 17.09 -7.86
N ILE A 167 2.86 16.50 -7.17
CA ILE A 167 2.66 15.56 -6.05
C ILE A 167 3.32 16.10 -4.79
#